data_AF-A0A0D3VC39-F1
#
_entry.id   AF-A0A0D3VC39-F1
#
_cell.length_a   1.000
_cell.length_b   1.000
_cell.length_c   1.000
_cell.angle_alpha   90.00
_cell.angle_beta   90.00
_cell.angle_gamma   90.00
#
_symmetry.space_group_name_H-M   'P 1'
#
loop_
_entity.id
_entity.type
_entity.pdbx_description
1 polymer ?
#
loop_
_entity_poly.entity_id
_entity_poly.type
_entity_poly.pdbx_seq_one_letter_code
_entity_poly.pdbx_strand_id
1 'polypeptide(L)'
;MGMSTSFNSNGESIDVGITPKNHYSPAIVSFRTFTDSVQLHLTDEQIAEAAYVFNQYLDGIRYPETPDQQQILNAEINQAIEEGIA
;
A
#
# COMPACT_ATOMS: atom_id res chain seq x y z
N MET A 1 -8.83 -12.12 7.95
CA MET A 1 -8.54 -10.82 8.59
C MET A 1 -7.05 -10.57 8.39
N GLY A 2 -6.68 -9.46 7.75
CA GLY A 2 -5.29 -9.00 7.71
C GLY A 2 -5.03 -8.12 8.92
N MET A 3 -3.95 -8.40 9.65
CA MET A 3 -3.50 -7.59 10.77
C MET A 3 -2.07 -7.17 10.50
N SER A 4 -1.81 -5.87 10.62
CA SER A 4 -0.48 -5.29 10.47
C SER A 4 -0.11 -4.60 11.76
N THR A 5 1.16 -4.70 12.17
CA THR A 5 1.67 -4.04 13.35
C THR A 5 2.39 -2.75 12.95
N SER A 6 2.03 -1.66 13.59
CA SER A 6 2.66 -0.34 13.47
C SER A 6 3.13 0.15 14.84
N PHE A 7 3.72 1.35 14.91
CA PHE A 7 4.20 1.95 16.14
C PHE A 7 3.73 3.41 16.24
N ASN A 8 3.32 3.83 17.44
CA ASN A 8 3.00 5.24 17.69
C ASN A 8 4.28 6.08 17.90
N SER A 9 4.11 7.39 18.10
CA SER A 9 5.22 8.32 18.35
C SER A 9 6.02 8.00 19.63
N ASN A 10 5.44 7.25 20.56
CA ASN A 10 6.08 6.82 21.80
C ASN A 10 6.79 5.46 21.66
N GLY A 11 6.74 4.84 20.48
CA GLY A 11 7.33 3.51 20.22
C GLY A 11 6.46 2.33 20.67
N GLU A 12 5.21 2.57 21.06
CA GLU A 12 4.29 1.52 21.46
C GLU A 12 3.66 0.87 20.23
N SER A 13 3.51 -0.46 20.28
CA SER A 13 2.88 -1.23 19.22
C SER A 13 1.41 -0.85 19.06
N ILE A 14 1.00 -0.61 17.81
CA ILE A 14 -0.39 -0.48 17.40
C ILE A 14 -0.71 -1.62 16.44
N ASP A 15 -1.64 -2.47 16.82
CA ASP A 15 -2.24 -3.43 15.91
C ASP A 15 -3.30 -2.73 15.06
N VAL A 16 -3.12 -2.79 13.74
CA VAL A 16 -4.02 -2.24 12.74
C VAL A 16 -4.72 -3.40 12.04
N GLY A 17 -6.04 -3.45 12.14
CA GLY A 17 -6.87 -4.49 11.55
C GLY A 17 -7.97 -3.91 10.67
N ILE A 18 -8.27 -4.60 9.56
CA ILE A 18 -9.40 -4.25 8.70
C ILE A 18 -10.41 -5.39 8.72
N THR A 19 -11.62 -5.07 9.14
CA THR A 19 -12.79 -5.95 9.01
C THR A 19 -13.59 -5.52 7.78
N PRO A 20 -13.72 -6.39 6.75
CA PRO A 20 -14.51 -6.08 5.58
C PRO A 20 -15.98 -5.81 5.95
N LYS A 21 -16.65 -5.00 5.12
CA LYS A 21 -18.08 -4.79 5.18
C LYS A 21 -18.83 -6.13 5.15
N ASN A 22 -19.90 -6.22 5.92
CA ASN A 22 -20.86 -7.31 5.83
C ASN A 22 -22.28 -6.75 5.75
N HIS A 23 -23.29 -7.62 5.76
CA HIS A 23 -24.69 -7.21 5.63
C HIS A 23 -25.18 -6.28 6.75
N TYR A 24 -24.53 -6.34 7.92
CA TYR A 24 -24.96 -5.66 9.14
C TYR A 24 -24.02 -4.54 9.58
N SER A 25 -22.83 -4.43 8.99
CA SER A 25 -21.85 -3.41 9.36
C SER A 25 -21.03 -2.92 8.17
N PRO A 26 -20.67 -1.62 8.15
CA PRO A 26 -19.69 -1.08 7.20
C PRO A 26 -18.32 -1.74 7.40
N ALA A 27 -17.35 -1.42 6.54
CA ALA A 27 -15.97 -1.82 6.82
C ALA A 27 -15.47 -1.06 8.04
N ILE A 28 -14.69 -1.75 8.87
CA ILE A 28 -14.16 -1.18 10.11
C ILE A 28 -12.65 -1.26 10.07
N VAL A 29 -11.99 -0.13 10.26
CA VAL A 29 -10.56 -0.06 10.53
C VAL A 29 -10.38 0.09 12.03
N SER A 30 -9.67 -0.86 12.64
CA SER A 30 -9.41 -0.90 14.07
C SER A 30 -7.94 -0.62 14.34
N PHE A 31 -7.68 0.30 15.26
CA PHE A 31 -6.37 0.56 15.84
C PHE A 31 -6.42 0.12 17.30
N ARG A 32 -5.51 -0.74 17.71
CA ARG A 32 -5.46 -1.27 19.07
C ARG A 32 -4.06 -1.14 19.65
N THR A 33 -3.95 -0.46 20.79
CA THR A 33 -2.75 -0.50 21.64
C THR A 33 -3.01 -1.46 22.81
N PHE A 34 -2.05 -1.54 23.73
CA PHE A 34 -2.26 -2.28 24.98
C PHE A 34 -3.38 -1.70 25.84
N THR A 35 -3.54 -0.38 25.84
CA THR A 35 -4.47 0.34 26.74
C THR A 35 -5.75 0.80 26.06
N ASP A 36 -5.71 1.04 24.75
CA ASP A 36 -6.75 1.77 24.03
C ASP A 36 -7.12 1.09 22.72
N SER A 37 -8.33 1.39 22.24
CA SER A 37 -8.73 1.01 20.89
C SER A 37 -9.62 2.06 20.26
N VAL A 38 -9.38 2.33 18.98
CA VAL A 38 -10.18 3.23 18.15
C VAL A 38 -10.69 2.47 16.95
N GLN A 39 -11.96 2.64 16.62
CA GLN A 39 -12.59 2.04 15.46
C GLN A 39 -13.16 3.12 14.54
N LEU A 40 -12.79 3.05 13.27
CA LEU A 40 -13.34 3.90 12.22
C LEU A 40 -14.31 3.07 11.40
N HIS A 41 -15.59 3.47 11.41
CA HIS A 41 -16.62 2.88 10.57
C HIS A 41 -16.65 3.65 9.26
N LEU A 42 -16.22 3.01 8.18
CA LEU A 42 -16.01 3.66 6.89
C LEU A 42 -17.11 3.31 5.90
N THR A 43 -17.62 4.34 5.22
CA THR A 43 -18.50 4.20 4.06
C THR A 43 -17.73 3.68 2.84
N ASP A 44 -18.43 3.16 1.84
CA ASP A 44 -17.80 2.65 0.62
C ASP A 44 -17.04 3.76 -0.12
N GLU A 45 -17.57 4.99 -0.12
CA GLU A 45 -16.92 6.18 -0.69
C GLU A 45 -15.60 6.52 -0.01
N GLN A 46 -15.56 6.51 1.33
CA GLN A 46 -14.33 6.79 2.09
C GLN A 46 -13.26 5.72 1.86
N ILE A 47 -13.67 4.45 1.72
CA ILE A 47 -12.75 3.36 1.40
C ILE A 47 -12.18 3.54 0.00
N ALA A 48 -13.02 3.91 -0.97
CA ALA A 48 -12.59 4.14 -2.35
C ALA A 48 -11.59 5.30 -2.44
N GLU A 49 -11.82 6.39 -1.72
CA GLU A 49 -10.90 7.53 -1.66
C GLU A 49 -9.56 7.14 -1.01
N ALA A 50 -9.58 6.42 0.11
CA ALA A 50 -8.37 5.92 0.75
C ALA A 50 -7.58 4.98 -0.19
N ALA A 51 -8.27 4.06 -0.88
CA ALA A 51 -7.65 3.15 -1.83
C ALA A 51 -7.03 3.91 -3.01
N TYR A 52 -7.70 4.94 -3.53
CA TYR A 52 -7.14 5.79 -4.58
C TYR A 52 -5.82 6.43 -4.15
N VAL A 53 -5.78 7.05 -2.98
CA VAL A 53 -4.55 7.68 -2.44
C VAL A 53 -3.44 6.64 -2.22
N PHE A 54 -3.76 5.48 -1.66
CA PHE A 54 -2.76 4.42 -1.47
C PHE A 54 -2.22 3.89 -2.80
N ASN A 55 -3.07 3.64 -3.80
CA ASN A 55 -2.61 3.16 -5.11
C ASN A 55 -1.72 4.21 -5.79
N GLN A 56 -2.09 5.49 -5.75
CA GLN A 56 -1.24 6.58 -6.27
C GLN A 56 0.13 6.61 -5.58
N TYR A 57 0.17 6.37 -4.26
CA TYR A 57 1.44 6.28 -3.54
C TYR A 57 2.25 5.04 -3.93
N LEU A 58 1.60 3.88 -4.06
CA LEU A 58 2.23 2.62 -4.47
C LEU A 58 2.79 2.71 -5.89
N ASP A 59 2.10 3.38 -6.81
CA ASP A 59 2.58 3.65 -8.18
C ASP A 59 3.87 4.50 -8.16
N GLY A 60 4.02 5.37 -7.15
CA GLY A 60 5.22 6.19 -6.94
C GLY A 60 6.37 5.45 -6.26
N ILE A 61 6.11 4.33 -5.58
CA ILE A 61 7.16 3.46 -5.07
C ILE A 61 7.69 2.69 -6.27
N ARG A 62 8.89 3.05 -6.76
CA ARG A 62 9.62 2.18 -7.68
C ARG A 62 9.77 0.83 -6.99
N TYR A 63 9.02 -0.16 -7.46
CA TYR A 63 9.42 -1.54 -7.27
C TYR A 63 10.85 -1.63 -7.81
N PRO A 64 11.82 -2.20 -7.06
CA PRO A 64 13.07 -2.58 -7.69
C PRO A 64 12.65 -3.46 -8.86
N GLU A 65 12.86 -2.93 -10.08
CA GLU A 65 12.57 -3.66 -11.31
C GLU A 65 13.09 -5.07 -11.09
N THR A 66 12.21 -6.06 -11.19
CA THR A 66 12.65 -7.46 -11.14
C THR A 66 13.86 -7.55 -12.05
N PRO A 67 14.97 -8.19 -11.66
CA PRO A 67 16.26 -8.10 -12.37
C PRO A 67 16.15 -8.23 -13.90
N ASP A 68 15.18 -9.01 -14.36
CA ASP A 68 14.81 -9.19 -15.76
C ASP A 68 14.40 -7.89 -16.48
N GLN A 69 13.59 -7.03 -15.87
CA GLN A 69 13.13 -5.77 -16.47
C GLN A 69 14.26 -4.76 -16.64
N GLN A 70 15.15 -4.67 -15.66
CA GLN A 70 16.32 -3.79 -15.74
C GLN A 70 17.32 -4.32 -16.79
N GLN A 71 17.46 -5.64 -16.91
CA GLN A 71 18.28 -6.26 -17.96
C GLN A 71 17.68 -6.04 -19.36
N ILE A 72 16.36 -6.15 -19.51
CA ILE A 72 15.65 -5.87 -20.76
C ILE A 72 15.82 -4.39 -21.15
N LEU A 73 15.58 -3.46 -20.22
CA LEU A 73 15.76 -2.03 -20.47
C LEU A 73 17.21 -1.70 -20.87
N ASN A 74 18.19 -2.29 -20.19
CA ASN A 74 19.60 -2.09 -20.54
C ASN A 74 19.94 -2.67 -21.92
N ALA A 75 19.37 -3.81 -22.29
CA ALA A 75 19.55 -4.40 -23.62
C ALA A 75 18.93 -3.52 -24.72
N GLU A 76 17.73 -2.98 -24.49
CA GLU A 76 17.05 -2.06 -25.40
C GLU A 76 17.82 -0.74 -25.57
N ILE A 77 18.34 -0.17 -24.48
CA ILE A 77 19.18 1.03 -24.52
C ILE A 77 20.45 0.78 -25.32
N ASN A 78 21.15 -0.34 -25.04
CA ASN A 78 22.37 -0.69 -25.75
C ASN A 78 22.10 -0.93 -27.24
N GLN A 79 20.99 -1.59 -27.58
CA GLN A 79 20.57 -1.79 -28.97
C GLN A 79 20.27 -0.46 -29.68
N ALA A 80 19.55 0.47 -29.03
CA ALA A 80 19.28 1.79 -29.61
C ALA A 80 20.55 2.64 -29.82
N ILE A 81 21.54 2.49 -28.95
CA ILE A 81 22.86 3.12 -29.11
C ILE A 81 23.62 2.50 -30.30
N GLU A 82 23.60 1.18 -30.45
CA GLU A 82 24.25 0.47 -31.57
C GLU A 82 23.57 0.77 -32.91
N GLU A 83 22.24 0.92 -32.94
CA GLU A 83 21.48 1.29 -34.13
C GLU A 83 21.61 2.79 -34.49
N GLY A 84 22.34 3.59 -33.70
CA GLY A 84 22.67 4.98 -33.99
C GLY A 84 21.48 5.93 -33.94
N ILE A 85 20.46 5.60 -33.15
CA ILE A 85 19.19 6.33 -33.05
C ILE A 85 19.15 7.30 -31.84
N ALA A 86 20.25 7.45 -31.12
CA ALA A 86 20.42 8.30 -29.94
C ALA A 86 21.38 9.47 -30.18
#